data_AF-A0A3N1MPP9-F1
#
_entry.id   AF-A0A3N1MPP9-F1
#
_cell.length_a   1.000
_cell.length_b   1.000
_cell.length_c   1.000
_cell.angle_alpha   90.00
_cell.angle_beta   90.00
_cell.angle_gamma   90.00
#
_symmetry.space_group_name_H-M   'P 1'
#
loop_
_entity.id
_entity.type
_entity.pdbx_description
1 polymer ?
#
loop_
_entity_poly.entity_id
_entity_poly.type
_entity_poly.pdbx_seq_one_letter_code
_entity_poly.pdbx_strand_id
1 'polypeptide(L)'
;MTDEANESRSVVLRLVSLTLAFDDVRFFGAAIFSDANDPDGLWATVLVDHAGEEPWFRLTTTDPSGSDVSDAAMAETDRLMRFILTHHPERIGRTRPTSPAS
;
A
#
# COMPACT_ATOMS: atom_id res chain seq x y z
N MET A 1 1.62 -18.68 35.02
CA MET A 1 1.61 -18.63 33.55
C MET A 1 0.93 -17.32 33.21
N THR A 2 1.72 -16.24 33.16
CA THR A 2 1.22 -14.90 32.90
C THR A 2 0.83 -14.83 31.44
N ASP A 3 -0.45 -14.53 31.22
CA ASP A 3 -1.02 -14.16 29.94
C ASP A 3 -0.41 -12.81 29.57
N GLU A 4 0.75 -12.82 28.91
CA GLU A 4 1.28 -11.63 28.27
C GLU A 4 0.32 -11.31 27.12
N ALA A 5 -0.72 -10.55 27.44
CA ALA A 5 -1.51 -9.83 26.47
C ALA A 5 -0.50 -9.13 25.56
N ASN A 6 -0.45 -9.60 24.32
CA ASN A 6 0.41 -9.12 23.24
C ASN A 6 0.24 -7.60 23.16
N GLU A 7 1.10 -6.86 23.86
CA GLU A 7 1.12 -5.40 23.79
C GLU A 7 1.39 -5.09 22.33
N SER A 8 0.38 -4.58 21.63
CA SER A 8 0.51 -4.16 20.24
C SER A 8 1.65 -3.15 20.17
N ARG A 9 2.82 -3.62 19.75
CA ARG A 9 4.00 -2.78 19.59
C ARG A 9 3.61 -1.69 18.60
N SER A 10 3.82 -0.43 18.97
CA SER A 10 3.60 0.67 18.04
C SER A 10 4.58 0.52 16.87
N VAL A 11 4.09 0.08 15.71
CA VAL A 11 4.86 -0.03 14.48
C VAL A 11 5.03 1.36 13.89
N VAL A 12 6.27 1.75 13.58
CA VAL A 12 6.56 3.02 12.90
C VAL A 12 7.10 2.68 11.52
N LEU A 13 6.24 2.73 10.51
CA LEU A 13 6.64 2.39 9.16
C LEU A 13 7.54 3.47 8.55
N ARG A 14 8.58 3.02 7.85
CA ARG A 14 9.36 3.84 6.93
C ARG A 14 9.24 3.27 5.52
N LEU A 15 8.69 4.05 4.61
CA LEU A 15 8.65 3.71 3.18
C LEU A 15 10.08 3.63 2.64
N VAL A 16 10.47 2.44 2.21
CA VAL A 16 11.78 2.18 1.59
C VAL A 16 11.69 2.38 0.09
N SER A 17 10.63 1.85 -0.53
CA SER A 17 10.40 1.97 -1.96
C SER A 17 8.91 1.91 -2.27
N LEU A 18 8.49 2.72 -3.24
CA LEU A 18 7.22 2.57 -3.93
C LEU A 18 7.53 2.50 -5.42
N THR A 19 7.23 1.36 -6.03
CA THR A 19 7.39 1.17 -7.47
C THR A 19 6.03 0.83 -8.07
N LEU A 20 5.61 1.61 -9.06
CA LEU A 20 4.38 1.38 -9.82
C LEU A 20 4.72 1.42 -11.31
N ALA A 21 4.34 0.36 -12.01
CA ALA A 21 4.35 0.29 -13.47
C ALA A 21 2.92 0.53 -13.97
N PHE A 22 2.80 1.31 -15.03
CA PHE A 22 1.52 1.70 -15.62
C PHE A 22 1.53 1.39 -17.12
N ASP A 23 0.38 0.97 -17.62
CA ASP A 23 0.02 1.08 -19.03
C ASP A 23 -1.27 1.92 -19.16
N ASP A 24 -1.80 2.06 -20.37
CA ASP A 24 -2.97 2.91 -20.66
C ASP A 24 -4.27 2.45 -19.95
N VAL A 25 -4.31 1.29 -19.29
CA VAL A 25 -5.53 0.73 -18.70
C VAL A 25 -5.31 0.05 -17.35
N ARG A 26 -4.06 -0.27 -16.98
CA ARG A 26 -3.70 -1.11 -15.84
C ARG A 26 -2.43 -0.60 -15.17
N PHE A 27 -2.25 -1.06 -13.95
CA PHE A 27 -1.02 -0.86 -13.20
C PHE A 27 -0.73 -2.05 -12.31
N PHE A 28 0.52 -2.18 -11.93
CA PHE A 28 0.96 -3.13 -10.92
C PHE A 28 2.23 -2.61 -10.25
N GLY A 29 2.57 -3.12 -9.08
CA GLY A 29 3.76 -2.67 -8.38
C GLY A 29 3.90 -3.23 -6.98
N ALA A 30 4.74 -2.57 -6.21
CA ALA A 30 4.97 -2.92 -4.82
C ALA A 30 5.32 -1.69 -3.98
N ALA A 31 4.86 -1.71 -2.74
CA ALA A 31 5.33 -0.84 -1.67
C ALA A 31 6.13 -1.69 -0.67
N ILE A 32 7.31 -1.20 -0.32
CA ILE A 32 8.23 -1.86 0.61
C ILE A 32 8.45 -0.94 1.81
N PHE A 33 8.25 -1.48 3.00
CA PHE A 33 8.41 -0.77 4.26
C PHE A 33 9.40 -1.50 5.16
N SER A 34 10.11 -0.72 5.96
CA SER A 34 10.85 -1.20 7.14
C SER A 34 10.13 -0.71 8.40
N ASP A 35 10.29 -1.44 9.51
CA ASP A 35 9.94 -0.91 10.83
C ASP A 35 11.08 -0.01 11.32
N ALA A 36 10.81 1.26 11.54
CA ALA A 36 11.81 2.20 12.06
C ALA A 36 12.28 1.84 13.47
N ASN A 37 11.49 1.06 14.21
CA ASN A 37 11.86 0.57 15.54
C ASN A 37 12.70 -0.72 15.47
N ASP A 38 12.78 -1.38 14.31
CA ASP A 38 13.63 -2.56 14.05
C ASP A 38 14.14 -2.52 12.60
N PRO A 39 15.14 -1.66 12.32
CA PRO A 39 15.60 -1.41 10.95
C PRO A 39 16.29 -2.61 10.30
N ASP A 40 16.77 -3.57 11.10
CA ASP A 40 17.38 -4.82 10.64
C ASP A 40 16.34 -5.97 10.54
N GLY A 41 15.10 -5.71 10.96
CA GLY A 41 13.98 -6.63 10.85
C GLY A 41 13.54 -6.87 9.41
N LEU A 42 12.64 -7.84 9.24
CA LEU A 42 12.09 -8.17 7.93
C LEU A 42 11.31 -6.99 7.36
N TRP A 43 11.52 -6.71 6.08
CA TRP A 43 10.75 -5.70 5.37
C TRP A 43 9.36 -6.23 5.04
N ALA A 44 8.35 -5.40 5.28
CA ALA A 44 7.00 -5.67 4.81
C ALA A 44 6.90 -5.26 3.34
N THR A 45 6.59 -6.22 2.48
CA THR A 45 6.34 -5.98 1.05
C THR A 45 4.87 -6.19 0.75
N VAL A 46 4.25 -5.15 0.21
CA VAL A 46 2.86 -5.15 -0.23
C VAL A 46 2.83 -5.05 -1.75
N LEU A 47 2.31 -6.09 -2.39
CA LEU A 47 2.03 -6.11 -3.82
C LEU A 47 0.76 -5.32 -4.11
N VAL A 48 0.80 -4.53 -5.18
CA VAL A 48 -0.32 -3.74 -5.67
C VAL A 48 -0.65 -4.22 -7.07
N ASP A 49 -1.87 -4.72 -7.26
CA ASP A 49 -2.40 -5.11 -8.56
C ASP A 49 -3.60 -4.25 -8.93
N HIS A 50 -3.76 -3.98 -10.22
CA HIS A 50 -4.97 -3.35 -10.73
C HIS A 50 -6.21 -4.25 -10.54
N ALA A 51 -7.32 -3.65 -10.13
CA ALA A 51 -8.64 -4.25 -10.08
C ALA A 51 -9.58 -3.54 -11.06
N GLY A 52 -10.49 -4.31 -11.69
CA GLY A 52 -11.42 -3.78 -12.69
C GLY A 52 -12.54 -2.90 -12.13
N GLU A 53 -12.70 -2.86 -10.80
CA GLU A 53 -13.74 -2.12 -10.09
C GLU A 53 -13.17 -1.37 -8.89
N GLU A 54 -13.89 -0.35 -8.39
CA GLU A 54 -13.49 0.42 -7.20
C GLU A 54 -13.13 -0.50 -6.02
N PRO A 55 -11.99 -0.31 -5.35
CA PRO A 55 -11.09 0.87 -5.38
C PRO A 55 -10.01 0.85 -6.49
N TRP A 56 -10.18 0.02 -7.52
CA TRP A 56 -9.32 -0.16 -8.70
C TRP A 56 -7.94 -0.76 -8.42
N PHE A 57 -7.69 -1.19 -7.19
CA PHE A 57 -6.54 -1.98 -6.83
C PHE A 57 -6.90 -3.08 -5.85
N ARG A 58 -6.06 -4.10 -5.82
CA ARG A 58 -6.00 -5.13 -4.79
C ARG A 58 -4.61 -5.10 -4.16
N LEU A 59 -4.57 -5.27 -2.84
CA LEU A 59 -3.33 -5.37 -2.08
C LEU A 59 -3.11 -6.80 -1.61
N THR A 60 -1.85 -7.25 -1.60
CA THR A 60 -1.46 -8.55 -1.05
C THR A 60 -0.12 -8.42 -0.36
N THR A 61 -0.02 -8.82 0.91
CA THR A 61 1.26 -8.92 1.61
C THR A 61 2.00 -10.19 1.18
N THR A 62 3.33 -10.12 1.07
CA THR A 62 4.16 -11.32 0.85
C THR A 62 4.45 -12.09 2.13
N ASP A 63 4.09 -11.52 3.29
CA ASP A 63 4.24 -12.15 4.60
C ASP A 63 3.03 -13.06 4.90
N PRO A 64 3.19 -14.39 4.88
CA PRO A 64 2.08 -15.30 5.15
C PRO A 64 1.74 -15.39 6.65
N SER A 65 2.60 -14.84 7.52
CA SER A 65 2.41 -14.92 8.97
C SER A 65 1.50 -13.81 9.53
N GLY A 66 1.26 -12.75 8.76
CA GLY A 66 0.41 -11.63 9.18
C GLY A 66 1.01 -10.86 10.35
N SER A 67 2.29 -10.46 10.26
CA SER A 67 2.91 -9.64 11.31
C SER A 67 2.27 -8.26 11.42
N ASP A 68 2.34 -7.64 12.61
CA ASP A 68 1.85 -6.27 12.85
C ASP A 68 2.43 -5.26 11.85
N VAL A 69 3.69 -5.46 11.42
CA VAL A 69 4.34 -4.61 10.41
C VAL A 69 3.70 -4.79 9.04
N SER A 70 3.37 -6.02 8.65
CA SER A 70 2.68 -6.33 7.40
C SER A 70 1.26 -5.77 7.37
N ASP A 71 0.52 -5.87 8.47
CA ASP A 71 -0.83 -5.32 8.60
C ASP A 71 -0.81 -3.78 8.52
N ALA A 72 0.13 -3.15 9.22
CA ALA A 72 0.34 -1.72 9.12
C ALA A 72 0.72 -1.31 7.69
N ALA A 73 1.61 -2.06 7.03
CA ALA A 73 2.07 -1.76 5.68
C ALA A 73 0.93 -1.88 4.65
N MET A 74 0.05 -2.88 4.80
CA MET A 74 -1.16 -3.01 3.97
C MET A 74 -2.06 -1.78 4.11
N ALA A 75 -2.31 -1.33 5.34
CA ALA A 75 -3.15 -0.16 5.61
C ALA A 75 -2.53 1.13 5.05
N GLU A 76 -1.22 1.31 5.18
CA GLU A 76 -0.54 2.49 4.65
C GLU A 76 -0.44 2.48 3.12
N THR A 77 -0.27 1.30 2.51
CA THR A 77 -0.29 1.15 1.05
C THR A 77 -1.67 1.50 0.48
N ASP A 78 -2.77 1.10 1.15
CA ASP A 78 -4.13 1.49 0.76
C ASP A 78 -4.31 3.02 0.74
N ARG A 79 -3.80 3.71 1.77
CA ARG A 79 -3.84 5.18 1.83
C ARG A 79 -3.02 5.83 0.72
N LEU A 80 -1.80 5.34 0.47
CA LEU A 80 -0.94 5.83 -0.60
C LEU A 80 -1.60 5.65 -1.98
N MET A 81 -2.18 4.48 -2.25
CA MET A 81 -2.85 4.21 -3.52
C MET A 81 -4.08 5.09 -3.71
N ARG A 82 -4.92 5.26 -2.69
CA ARG A 82 -6.06 6.20 -2.76
C ARG A 82 -5.61 7.64 -2.98
N PHE A 83 -4.52 8.08 -2.33
CA PHE A 83 -3.94 9.41 -2.54
C PHE A 83 -3.49 9.60 -3.99
N ILE A 84 -2.74 8.64 -4.54
CA ILE A 84 -2.25 8.67 -5.92
C ILE A 84 -3.41 8.70 -6.92
N LEU A 85 -4.41 7.84 -6.76
CA LEU A 85 -5.57 7.78 -7.66
C LEU A 85 -6.44 9.04 -7.60
N THR A 86 -6.50 9.69 -6.42
CA THR A 86 -7.25 10.94 -6.26
C THR A 86 -6.58 12.12 -6.96
N HIS A 87 -5.25 12.22 -6.88
CA HIS A 87 -4.52 13.39 -7.38
C HIS A 87 -3.92 13.22 -8.78
N HIS A 88 -3.69 11.97 -9.20
CA HIS A 88 -3.08 11.62 -10.48
C HIS A 88 -3.85 10.52 -11.23
N PRO A 89 -5.18 10.66 -11.42
CA PRO A 89 -5.98 9.66 -12.13
C PRO A 89 -5.50 9.41 -13.57
N GLU A 90 -4.84 10.40 -14.18
CA GLU A 90 -4.29 10.31 -15.54
C GLU A 90 -3.21 9.24 -15.68
N ARG A 91 -2.53 8.87 -14.59
CA ARG A 91 -1.46 7.87 -14.63
C ARG A 91 -1.96 6.44 -14.79
N ILE A 92 -3.25 6.19 -14.57
CA ILE A 92 -3.90 4.87 -14.78
C ILE A 92 -4.78 4.86 -16.04
N GLY A 93 -4.47 5.70 -17.03
CA GLY A 93 -5.23 5.76 -18.27
C GLY A 93 -6.55 6.51 -18.20
N ARG A 94 -6.84 7.20 -17.08
CA ARG A 94 -8.08 7.97 -16.92
C ARG A 94 -7.79 9.45 -16.98
N THR A 95 -8.14 10.08 -18.10
CA THR A 95 -8.24 11.55 -18.14
C THR A 95 -9.13 12.00 -16.98
N ARG A 96 -8.61 12.87 -16.11
CA ARG A 96 -9.34 13.52 -15.02
C ARG A 96 -10.75 13.87 -15.52
N PRO A 97 -11.83 13.65 -14.74
CA PRO A 97 -13.15 14.09 -15.13
C PRO A 97 -13.06 15.57 -15.50
N THR A 98 -13.31 15.90 -16.76
CA THR A 98 -13.38 17.29 -17.21
C THR A 98 -14.48 17.92 -16.39
N SER A 99 -14.14 18.93 -15.57
CA SER A 99 -15.15 19.71 -14.85
C SER A 99 -16.23 20.13 -15.84
N PRO A 100 -17.53 20.05 -15.50
CA PRO A 100 -18.55 20.59 -16.38
C PRO A 100 -18.21 22.06 -16.65
N ALA A 101 -18.21 22.45 -17.92
CA ALA A 101 -18.11 23.86 -18.28
C ALA A 101 -19.23 24.62 -17.55
N SER A 102 -18.85 25.76 -16.96
CA SER A 102 -19.69 26.64 -16.14
C SER A 102 -21.01 27.04 -16.80
#